data_AF-F0ZK41-F1
#
_entry.id   AF-F0ZK41-F1
#
_cell.length_a   1.000
_cell.length_b   1.000
_cell.length_c   1.000
_cell.angle_alpha   90.00
_cell.angle_beta   90.00
_cell.angle_gamma   90.00
#
_symmetry.space_group_name_H-M   'P 1'
#
loop_
_entity.id
_entity.type
_entity.pdbx_description
1 polymer ?
#
loop_
_entity_poly.entity_id
_entity_poly.type
_entity_poly.pdbx_seq_one_letter_code
_entity_poly.pdbx_strand_id
1 'polypeptide(L)'
;MFTNLDSIYEIEKKFYSSWNETIGKFQVEFYIEANSLPGVYTFILINYANSQYLLSNSLSSQLIIKKSKFDNQGPMFKEITKNVPSIVDGTSVKFGTVGWTFKIEDQINGFDHGFIVIKGQIDQSHYNISLSKNNIISGDIYLGAYDIGINISFPCITQNYVIDEVKLVDRVGRISYF
;
A
#
# COMPACT_ATOMS: atom_id res chain seq x y z
N MET A 1 -5.61 -26.31 -8.45
CA MET A 1 -5.31 -25.09 -7.66
C MET A 1 -5.27 -23.89 -8.58
N PHE A 2 -5.77 -22.71 -8.17
CA PHE A 2 -5.71 -21.47 -8.96
C PHE A 2 -4.48 -20.61 -8.62
N THR A 3 -3.92 -19.92 -9.61
CA THR A 3 -2.93 -18.85 -9.44
C THR A 3 -3.33 -17.63 -10.27
N ASN A 4 -3.12 -16.44 -9.70
CA ASN A 4 -3.20 -15.14 -10.40
C ASN A 4 -1.79 -14.79 -10.91
N LEU A 5 -1.68 -14.22 -12.11
CA LEU A 5 -0.42 -14.16 -12.87
C LEU A 5 0.28 -12.79 -12.83
N ASP A 6 0.07 -12.01 -11.77
CA ASP A 6 0.65 -10.67 -11.64
C ASP A 6 1.72 -10.61 -10.53
N SER A 7 2.99 -10.43 -10.95
CA SER A 7 4.17 -9.98 -10.18
C SER A 7 5.01 -11.00 -9.37
N ILE A 8 6.34 -10.86 -9.46
CA ILE A 8 7.39 -11.85 -9.15
C ILE A 8 7.72 -11.99 -7.63
N TYR A 9 6.99 -11.33 -6.73
CA TYR A 9 7.22 -11.48 -5.28
C TYR A 9 5.95 -11.58 -4.42
N GLU A 10 4.77 -11.71 -5.01
CA GLU A 10 3.60 -12.13 -4.26
C GLU A 10 3.60 -13.65 -4.10
N ILE A 11 3.36 -14.13 -2.88
CA ILE A 11 2.96 -15.53 -2.68
C ILE A 11 1.74 -15.72 -3.56
N GLU A 12 1.87 -16.47 -4.67
CA GLU A 12 0.75 -16.79 -5.55
C GLU A 12 -0.42 -17.24 -4.67
N LYS A 13 -1.54 -16.50 -4.72
CA LYS A 13 -2.74 -16.89 -3.97
C LYS A 13 -3.26 -18.19 -4.55
N LYS A 14 -3.08 -19.25 -3.78
CA LYS A 14 -3.32 -20.64 -4.17
C LYS A 14 -4.60 -21.16 -3.54
N PHE A 15 -5.55 -21.54 -4.38
CA PHE A 15 -6.86 -22.06 -3.95
C PHE A 15 -6.99 -23.55 -4.24
N TYR A 16 -7.53 -24.36 -3.34
CA TYR A 16 -7.61 -25.81 -3.47
C TYR A 16 -9.02 -26.28 -3.83
N SER A 17 -9.11 -27.39 -4.56
CA SER A 17 -10.40 -28.01 -4.87
C SER A 17 -10.93 -28.81 -3.70
N SER A 18 -12.23 -28.73 -3.46
CA SER A 18 -12.99 -29.63 -2.61
C SER A 18 -13.97 -30.45 -3.45
N TRP A 19 -14.26 -31.66 -3.01
CA TRP A 19 -15.32 -32.46 -3.61
C TRP A 19 -16.68 -31.91 -3.14
N ASN A 20 -17.54 -31.55 -4.09
CA ASN A 20 -18.91 -31.11 -3.81
C ASN A 20 -19.87 -32.27 -4.08
N GLU A 21 -20.39 -32.88 -3.01
CA GLU A 21 -21.30 -34.03 -3.05
C GLU A 21 -22.63 -33.73 -3.77
N THR A 22 -23.13 -32.49 -3.70
CA THR A 22 -24.42 -32.11 -4.30
C THR A 22 -24.36 -32.10 -5.82
N ILE A 23 -23.26 -31.64 -6.39
CA ILE A 23 -23.08 -31.58 -7.86
C ILE A 23 -22.20 -32.71 -8.40
N GLY A 24 -21.65 -33.57 -7.53
CA GLY A 24 -20.78 -34.70 -7.88
C GLY A 24 -19.52 -34.30 -8.62
N LYS A 25 -18.92 -33.15 -8.28
CA LYS A 25 -17.74 -32.59 -8.97
C LYS A 25 -16.77 -31.93 -7.99
N PHE A 26 -15.51 -31.83 -8.41
CA PHE A 26 -14.55 -30.95 -7.75
C PHE A 26 -14.89 -29.49 -8.03
N GLN A 27 -14.96 -28.69 -6.97
CA GLN A 27 -15.19 -27.25 -7.00
C GLN A 27 -13.98 -26.56 -6.37
N VAL A 28 -13.63 -25.38 -6.88
CA VAL A 28 -12.61 -24.54 -6.27
C VAL A 28 -13.24 -23.18 -6.03
N GLU A 29 -13.21 -22.72 -4.79
CA GLU A 29 -13.66 -21.39 -4.40
C GLU A 29 -12.45 -20.45 -4.35
N PHE A 30 -12.60 -19.28 -4.96
CA PHE A 30 -11.55 -18.26 -5.00
C PHE A 30 -12.14 -16.87 -4.99
N TYR A 31 -11.29 -15.90 -4.65
CA TYR A 31 -11.64 -14.48 -4.62
C TYR A 31 -10.89 -13.75 -5.72
N ILE A 32 -11.55 -12.76 -6.32
CA ILE A 32 -10.96 -11.82 -7.27
C ILE A 32 -10.69 -10.53 -6.51
N GLU A 33 -9.56 -9.89 -6.78
CA GLU A 33 -9.21 -8.62 -6.15
C GLU A 33 -10.22 -7.53 -6.55
N ALA A 34 -10.61 -6.71 -5.58
CA ALA A 34 -11.44 -5.56 -5.86
C ALA A 34 -10.75 -4.65 -6.89
N ASN A 35 -11.54 -3.96 -7.72
CA ASN A 35 -11.02 -3.01 -8.69
C ASN A 35 -10.06 -3.63 -9.74
N SER A 36 -10.19 -4.93 -9.99
CA SER A 36 -9.49 -5.65 -11.07
C SER A 36 -9.88 -5.15 -12.48
N LEU A 37 -9.01 -5.39 -13.47
CA LEU A 37 -9.23 -4.97 -14.85
C LEU A 37 -10.52 -5.59 -15.44
N PRO A 38 -11.46 -4.79 -15.98
CA PRO A 38 -12.59 -5.31 -16.72
C PRO A 38 -12.14 -6.15 -17.92
N GLY A 39 -12.80 -7.28 -18.15
CA GLY A 39 -12.45 -8.20 -19.23
C GLY A 39 -12.40 -9.66 -18.80
N VAL A 40 -11.69 -10.47 -19.57
CA VAL A 40 -11.49 -11.90 -19.27
C VAL A 40 -10.53 -12.02 -18.10
N TYR A 41 -10.98 -12.64 -17.02
CA TYR A 41 -10.15 -12.93 -15.86
C TYR A 41 -9.37 -14.21 -16.09
N THR A 42 -8.04 -14.09 -16.14
CA THR A 42 -7.14 -15.20 -16.45
C THR A 42 -6.71 -15.90 -15.17
N PHE A 43 -6.80 -17.23 -15.16
CA PHE A 43 -6.27 -18.09 -14.11
C PHE A 43 -5.64 -19.35 -14.70
N ILE A 44 -4.87 -20.07 -13.88
CA ILE A 44 -4.27 -21.36 -14.22
C ILE A 44 -4.85 -22.44 -13.31
N LEU A 45 -5.21 -23.59 -13.88
CA LEU A 45 -5.55 -24.79 -13.13
C LEU A 45 -4.33 -25.72 -13.08
N ILE A 46 -3.79 -25.93 -11.88
CA ILE A 46 -2.63 -26.81 -11.67
C ILE A 46 -3.08 -28.17 -11.11
N ASN A 47 -2.62 -29.25 -11.74
CA ASN A 47 -2.64 -30.63 -11.24
C ASN A 47 -1.27 -30.98 -10.65
N TYR A 48 -1.20 -31.11 -9.33
CA TYR A 48 0.05 -31.37 -8.62
C TYR A 48 0.61 -32.78 -8.80
N ALA A 49 -0.23 -33.78 -9.08
CA ALA A 49 0.24 -35.16 -9.21
C ALA A 49 1.23 -35.32 -10.37
N ASN A 50 1.00 -34.57 -11.46
CA ASN A 50 1.76 -34.70 -12.71
C ASN A 50 2.39 -33.36 -13.16
N SER A 51 2.37 -32.34 -12.31
CA SER A 51 2.85 -30.97 -12.64
C SER A 51 2.25 -30.38 -13.93
N GLN A 52 1.06 -30.82 -14.31
CA GLN A 52 0.36 -30.30 -15.50
C GLN A 52 -0.43 -29.05 -15.14
N TYR A 53 -0.51 -28.11 -16.09
CA TYR A 53 -1.31 -26.90 -15.94
C TYR A 53 -2.20 -26.68 -17.16
N LEU A 54 -3.36 -26.07 -16.91
CA LEU A 54 -4.32 -25.67 -17.93
C LEU A 54 -4.61 -24.18 -17.79
N LEU A 55 -4.44 -23.42 -18.87
CA LEU A 55 -4.80 -22.01 -18.91
C LEU A 55 -6.32 -21.86 -19.02
N SER A 56 -6.90 -20.94 -18.27
CA SER A 56 -8.33 -20.57 -18.34
C SER A 56 -8.84 -20.35 -19.76
N ASN A 57 -8.06 -19.72 -20.64
CA ASN A 57 -8.41 -19.49 -22.06
C ASN A 57 -8.68 -20.78 -22.86
N SER A 58 -8.24 -21.95 -22.38
CA SER A 58 -8.50 -23.25 -23.01
C SER A 58 -9.87 -23.85 -22.61
N LEU A 59 -10.56 -23.25 -21.65
CA LEU A 59 -11.88 -23.68 -21.20
C LEU A 59 -12.98 -23.18 -22.13
N SER A 60 -14.06 -23.95 -22.25
CA SER A 60 -15.23 -23.57 -23.06
C SER A 60 -15.99 -22.36 -22.53
N SER A 61 -15.80 -22.02 -21.25
CA SER A 61 -16.40 -20.86 -20.59
C SER A 61 -15.33 -20.00 -19.94
N GLN A 62 -15.49 -18.68 -20.04
CA GLN A 62 -14.56 -17.70 -19.48
C GLN A 62 -15.22 -16.90 -18.34
N LEU A 63 -14.43 -16.59 -17.32
CA LEU A 63 -14.83 -15.67 -16.27
C LEU A 63 -14.63 -14.24 -16.77
N ILE A 64 -15.68 -13.42 -16.72
CA ILE A 64 -15.65 -12.06 -17.25
C ILE A 64 -16.00 -11.06 -16.15
N ILE A 65 -15.07 -10.14 -15.86
CA ILE A 65 -15.31 -8.97 -15.03
C ILE A 65 -16.04 -7.93 -15.88
N LYS A 66 -17.35 -7.80 -15.67
CA LYS A 66 -18.20 -6.92 -16.51
C LYS A 66 -18.01 -5.43 -16.21
N LYS A 67 -17.86 -5.06 -14.94
CA LYS A 67 -17.77 -3.67 -14.47
C LYS A 67 -16.87 -3.60 -13.25
N SER A 68 -15.87 -2.73 -13.33
CA SER A 68 -14.91 -2.48 -12.25
C SER A 68 -14.32 -1.08 -12.47
N LYS A 69 -13.98 -0.38 -11.39
CA LYS A 69 -13.15 0.84 -11.48
C LYS A 69 -11.71 0.37 -11.39
N PHE A 70 -11.10 0.08 -12.54
CA PHE A 70 -9.75 -0.49 -12.54
C PHE A 70 -8.77 0.44 -11.82
N ASP A 71 -8.08 -0.10 -10.80
CA ASP A 71 -7.00 0.58 -10.12
C ASP A 71 -5.88 -0.40 -9.77
N ASN A 72 -4.71 -0.13 -10.34
CA ASN A 72 -3.48 -0.88 -10.10
C ASN A 72 -2.36 0.06 -9.63
N GLN A 73 -2.71 1.24 -9.13
CA GLN A 73 -1.80 2.19 -8.53
C GLN A 73 -1.95 2.14 -7.02
N GLY A 74 -0.85 2.29 -6.30
CA GLY A 74 -0.90 2.49 -4.86
C GLY A 74 -1.16 3.95 -4.51
N PRO A 75 -1.30 4.26 -3.21
CA PRO A 75 -1.57 5.62 -2.75
C PRO A 75 -0.43 6.58 -3.13
N MET A 76 -0.76 7.84 -3.40
CA MET A 76 0.21 8.86 -3.82
C MET A 76 0.12 10.14 -3.00
N PHE A 77 1.23 10.89 -2.94
CA PHE A 77 1.21 12.23 -2.36
C PHE A 77 0.54 13.22 -3.32
N LYS A 78 -0.49 13.89 -2.81
CA LYS A 78 -1.12 15.04 -3.48
C LYS A 78 -0.40 16.34 -3.16
N GLU A 79 0.03 16.50 -1.91
CA GLU A 79 0.69 17.70 -1.40
C GLU A 79 1.64 17.33 -0.27
N ILE A 80 2.78 18.01 -0.21
CA ILE A 80 3.75 17.90 0.87
C ILE A 80 4.13 19.32 1.30
N THR A 81 3.82 19.66 2.55
CA THR A 81 4.09 20.98 3.12
C THR A 81 5.01 20.82 4.32
N LYS A 82 6.12 21.58 4.33
CA LYS A 82 7.08 21.54 5.43
C LYS A 82 6.63 22.47 6.56
N ASN A 83 6.56 21.93 7.77
CA ASN A 83 6.25 22.68 8.98
C ASN A 83 7.56 22.97 9.72
N VAL A 84 7.97 24.23 9.73
CA VAL A 84 9.12 24.70 10.51
C VAL A 84 8.64 25.45 11.74
N PRO A 85 9.30 25.31 12.90
CA PRO A 85 8.90 26.04 14.10
C PRO A 85 9.00 27.56 13.87
N SER A 86 7.96 28.29 14.25
CA SER A 86 7.78 29.73 13.99
C SER A 86 8.67 30.66 14.83
N ILE A 87 9.53 30.14 15.72
CA ILE A 87 10.26 30.95 16.69
C ILE A 87 11.75 30.73 16.53
N VAL A 88 12.41 31.70 15.90
CA VAL A 88 13.87 31.90 15.94
C VAL A 88 14.14 33.08 16.87
N ASP A 89 13.86 32.93 18.16
CA ASP A 89 14.29 33.91 19.15
C ASP A 89 15.77 33.69 19.44
N GLY A 90 16.58 34.61 18.89
CA GLY A 90 18.02 34.51 18.67
C GLY A 90 18.93 34.45 19.89
N THR A 91 18.52 33.87 21.02
CA THR A 91 19.37 33.80 22.23
C THR A 91 19.27 32.54 23.08
N SER A 92 18.42 31.55 22.75
CA SER A 92 18.47 30.25 23.44
C SER A 92 17.95 29.11 22.57
N VAL A 93 18.86 28.21 22.18
CA VAL A 93 18.53 26.96 21.46
C VAL A 93 17.59 26.14 22.33
N LYS A 94 16.31 26.07 21.98
CA LYS A 94 15.33 25.28 22.71
C LYS A 94 14.42 24.53 21.74
N PHE A 95 14.42 23.21 21.91
CA PHE A 95 13.35 22.24 21.67
C PHE A 95 12.29 22.71 20.66
N GLY A 96 12.33 22.12 19.46
CA GLY A 96 11.35 22.38 18.42
C GLY A 96 10.87 21.08 17.79
N THR A 97 9.64 21.12 17.29
CA THR A 97 9.12 20.09 16.40
C THR A 97 9.35 20.55 14.97
N VAL A 98 10.17 19.81 14.23
CA VAL A 98 10.26 19.95 12.76
C VAL A 98 9.35 18.88 12.18
N GLY A 99 8.56 19.24 11.17
CA GLY A 99 7.56 18.32 10.66
C GLY A 99 7.17 18.56 9.23
N TRP A 100 6.24 17.73 8.78
CA TRP A 100 5.63 17.81 7.45
C TRP A 100 4.16 17.50 7.59
N THR A 101 3.35 18.22 6.82
CA THR A 101 1.97 17.86 6.52
C THR A 101 1.94 17.21 5.15
N PHE A 102 1.40 15.99 5.06
CA PHE A 102 1.17 15.29 3.80
C PHE A 102 -0.31 15.22 3.53
N LYS A 103 -0.69 15.35 2.25
CA LYS A 103 -1.97 14.87 1.76
C LYS A 103 -1.72 13.64 0.91
N ILE A 104 -2.29 12.52 1.32
CA ILE A 104 -2.21 11.24 0.61
C ILE A 104 -3.56 10.99 -0.07
N GLU A 105 -3.52 10.64 -1.35
CA GLU A 105 -4.69 10.40 -2.18
C GLU A 105 -4.66 9.00 -2.78
N ASP A 106 -5.81 8.33 -2.71
CA ASP A 106 -6.15 7.10 -3.42
C ASP A 106 -7.67 7.08 -3.63
N GLN A 107 -8.11 7.41 -4.84
CA GLN A 107 -9.52 7.67 -5.10
C GLN A 107 -10.39 6.41 -5.22
N ILE A 108 -9.79 5.23 -5.38
CA ILE A 108 -10.52 4.01 -5.73
C ILE A 108 -10.36 2.94 -4.64
N ASN A 109 -9.14 2.59 -4.26
CA ASN A 109 -8.88 1.56 -3.24
C ASN A 109 -8.84 2.16 -1.83
N GLY A 110 -8.44 3.42 -1.73
CA GLY A 110 -8.26 4.14 -0.47
C GLY A 110 -7.01 3.69 0.29
N PHE A 111 -6.35 4.64 0.94
CA PHE A 111 -5.18 4.41 1.78
C PHE A 111 -5.55 3.58 3.03
N ASP A 112 -4.68 2.61 3.37
CA ASP A 112 -4.82 1.80 4.58
C ASP A 112 -3.74 2.14 5.61
N HIS A 113 -2.47 1.91 5.25
CA HIS A 113 -1.33 2.12 6.14
C HIS A 113 -0.04 2.37 5.36
N GLY A 114 0.99 2.83 6.07
CA GLY A 114 2.30 3.07 5.51
C GLY A 114 3.31 3.49 6.57
N PHE A 115 4.51 3.82 6.13
CA PHE A 115 5.50 4.46 6.99
C PHE A 115 6.33 5.48 6.21
N ILE A 116 6.86 6.43 6.95
CA ILE A 116 7.81 7.44 6.48
C ILE A 116 9.04 7.37 7.39
N VAL A 117 10.21 7.26 6.79
CA VAL A 117 11.50 7.36 7.47
C VAL A 117 12.06 8.75 7.22
N ILE A 118 12.33 9.47 8.30
CA ILE A 118 13.06 10.73 8.27
C ILE A 118 14.48 10.49 8.75
N LYS A 119 15.45 11.09 8.06
CA LYS A 119 16.87 10.95 8.35
C LYS A 119 17.54 12.30 8.63
N GLY A 120 18.33 12.37 9.71
CA GLY A 120 19.23 13.48 9.97
C GLY A 120 20.47 13.42 9.06
N GLN A 121 20.79 14.50 8.35
CA GLN A 121 21.89 14.48 7.37
C GLN A 121 23.29 14.39 8.01
N ILE A 122 23.45 14.86 9.25
CA ILE A 122 24.76 14.87 9.91
C ILE A 122 24.88 13.71 10.89
N ASP A 123 23.91 13.54 11.79
CA ASP A 123 23.95 12.49 12.82
C ASP A 123 23.46 11.11 12.33
N GLN A 124 22.87 11.03 11.14
CA GLN A 124 22.28 9.81 10.57
C GLN A 124 21.19 9.20 11.48
N SER A 125 20.54 10.01 12.32
CA SER A 125 19.38 9.60 13.11
C SER A 125 18.23 9.19 12.20
N HIS A 126 17.52 8.11 12.57
CA HIS A 126 16.37 7.60 11.82
C HIS A 126 15.11 7.70 12.67
N TYR A 127 14.08 8.34 12.11
CA TYR A 127 12.76 8.43 12.72
C TYR A 127 11.77 7.71 11.84
N ASN A 128 11.30 6.55 12.29
CA ASN A 128 10.29 5.77 11.59
C ASN A 128 8.90 6.15 12.12
N ILE A 129 8.08 6.73 11.25
CA ILE A 129 6.74 7.21 11.59
C ILE A 129 5.73 6.39 10.80
N SER A 130 4.94 5.60 11.53
CA SER A 130 3.85 4.83 10.96
C SER A 130 2.64 5.72 10.67
N LEU A 131 2.05 5.54 9.50
CA LEU A 131 0.81 6.16 9.07
C LEU A 131 -0.29 5.11 8.98
N SER A 132 -1.49 5.47 9.41
CA SER A 132 -2.68 4.65 9.28
C SER A 132 -3.92 5.52 9.23
N LYS A 133 -5.07 4.96 8.88
CA LYS A 133 -6.37 5.65 8.97
C LYS A 133 -6.66 6.32 10.34
N ASN A 134 -6.06 5.83 11.42
CA ASN A 134 -6.24 6.39 12.76
C ASN A 134 -5.44 7.69 12.98
N ASN A 135 -4.48 7.99 12.11
CA ASN A 135 -3.61 9.16 12.18
C ASN A 135 -4.07 10.32 11.27
N ILE A 136 -5.22 10.18 10.60
CA ILE A 136 -5.77 11.22 9.73
C ILE A 136 -6.19 12.42 10.57
N ILE A 137 -5.64 13.60 10.27
CA ILE A 137 -6.00 14.85 10.94
C ILE A 137 -7.21 15.54 10.27
N SER A 138 -7.38 15.34 8.97
CA SER A 138 -8.54 15.82 8.21
C SER A 138 -8.73 15.02 6.92
N GLY A 139 -9.97 14.93 6.44
CA GLY A 139 -10.33 14.13 5.27
C GLY A 139 -10.73 12.70 5.63
N ASP A 140 -10.48 11.76 4.72
CA ASP A 140 -10.81 10.34 4.85
C ASP A 140 -9.74 9.44 4.22
N ILE A 141 -10.04 8.16 4.05
CA ILE A 141 -9.11 7.19 3.45
C ILE A 141 -8.84 7.44 1.96
N TYR A 142 -9.69 8.20 1.25
CA TYR A 142 -9.50 8.49 -0.17
C TYR A 142 -8.69 9.77 -0.39
N LEU A 143 -8.81 10.72 0.52
CA LEU A 143 -7.97 11.92 0.59
C LEU A 143 -7.75 12.31 2.05
N GLY A 144 -6.63 11.90 2.62
CA GLY A 144 -6.30 12.09 4.02
C GLY A 144 -5.11 13.03 4.21
N ALA A 145 -5.22 13.95 5.15
CA ALA A 145 -4.10 14.76 5.62
C ALA A 145 -3.47 14.15 6.88
N TYR A 146 -2.15 14.21 6.96
CA TYR A 146 -1.33 13.65 8.03
C TYR A 146 -0.27 14.65 8.45
N ASP A 147 -0.14 14.86 9.75
CA ASP A 147 0.99 15.62 10.31
C ASP A 147 1.98 14.67 10.95
N ILE A 148 3.24 14.77 10.52
CA ILE A 148 4.35 14.11 11.19
C ILE A 148 5.28 15.16 11.77
N GLY A 149 5.80 14.89 12.96
CA GLY A 149 6.73 15.77 13.65
C GLY A 149 7.81 14.97 14.36
N ILE A 150 9.04 15.43 14.23
CA ILE A 150 10.18 14.96 15.02
C ILE A 150 10.47 15.97 16.12
N ASN A 151 10.54 15.50 17.35
CA ASN A 151 10.92 16.32 18.48
C ASN A 151 12.44 16.33 18.61
N ILE A 152 13.04 17.52 18.49
CA ILE A 152 14.48 17.69 18.58
C ILE A 152 14.81 18.07 20.03
N SER A 153 15.62 17.24 20.71
CA SER A 153 16.08 17.48 22.08
C SER A 153 17.46 18.14 22.13
N PHE A 154 17.72 18.92 23.18
CA PHE A 154 19.04 19.49 23.47
C PHE A 154 19.87 18.51 24.33
N PRO A 155 21.21 18.42 24.13
CA PRO A 155 22.03 19.12 23.14
C PRO A 155 21.86 18.56 21.73
N CYS A 156 21.63 19.45 20.74
CA CYS A 156 21.53 19.08 19.32
C CYS A 156 22.51 19.88 18.46
N ILE A 157 22.91 19.28 17.34
CA ILE A 157 23.63 19.95 16.27
C ILE A 157 22.64 20.55 15.27
N THR A 158 22.96 21.72 14.70
CA THR A 158 22.18 22.28 13.60
C THR A 158 22.38 21.40 12.37
N GLN A 159 21.29 20.80 11.87
CA GLN A 159 21.31 19.93 10.70
C GLN A 159 19.97 19.95 9.97
N ASN A 160 19.97 19.45 8.75
CA ASN A 160 18.77 19.20 7.98
C ASN A 160 18.23 17.79 8.25
N TYR A 161 16.92 17.67 8.20
CA TYR A 161 16.21 16.40 8.19
C TYR A 161 15.54 16.22 6.83
N VAL A 162 15.70 15.04 6.25
CA VAL A 162 15.18 14.68 4.91
C VAL A 162 14.27 13.46 5.04
N ILE A 163 13.27 13.37 4.18
CA ILE A 163 12.51 12.13 4.00
C ILE A 163 13.39 11.18 3.19
N ASP A 164 13.66 10.01 3.75
CA ASP A 164 14.63 9.04 3.21
C ASP A 164 13.93 7.85 2.54
N GLU A 165 12.87 7.34 3.15
CA GLU A 165 12.08 6.22 2.62
C GLU A 165 10.60 6.45 2.91
N VAL A 166 9.76 6.17 1.92
CA VAL A 166 8.31 6.09 2.11
C VAL A 166 7.77 4.80 1.53
N LYS A 167 6.90 4.14 2.30
CA LYS A 167 6.03 3.07 1.79
C LYS A 167 4.58 3.37 2.14
N LEU A 168 3.73 3.46 1.12
CA LEU A 168 2.28 3.63 1.29
C LEU A 168 1.55 2.39 0.72
N VAL A 169 0.51 1.93 1.41
CA VAL A 169 -0.25 0.73 1.05
C VAL A 169 -1.74 1.04 1.07
N ASP A 170 -2.44 0.63 0.01
CA ASP A 170 -3.90 0.73 -0.08
C ASP A 170 -4.62 -0.46 0.60
N ARG A 171 -5.95 -0.44 0.59
CA ARG A 171 -6.77 -1.49 1.23
C ARG A 171 -6.82 -2.81 0.47
N VAL A 172 -6.36 -2.85 -0.79
CA VAL A 172 -6.30 -4.08 -1.59
C VAL A 172 -4.88 -4.63 -1.71
N GLY A 173 -3.89 -3.95 -1.13
CA GLY A 173 -2.49 -4.34 -1.04
C GLY A 173 -1.57 -3.71 -2.09
N ARG A 174 -2.02 -2.73 -2.88
CA ARG A 174 -1.12 -1.99 -3.80
C ARG A 174 -0.20 -1.09 -3.01
N ILE A 175 1.06 -1.05 -3.44
CA ILE A 175 2.13 -0.36 -2.73
C ILE A 175 2.71 0.73 -3.63
N SER A 176 2.96 1.90 -3.03
CA SER A 176 3.80 2.94 -3.60
C SER A 176 5.03 3.14 -2.74
N TYR A 177 6.20 3.17 -3.39
CA TYR A 177 7.49 3.47 -2.78
C TYR A 177 8.00 4.80 -3.31
N PHE A 178 8.52 5.66 -2.42
CA PHE A 178 9.15 6.94 -2.75
C PHE A 178 10.50 7.07 -2.05
#